data_AF-A0A926XB81-F1
#
_entry.id   AF-A0A926XB81-F1
#
_cell.length_a   1.000
_cell.length_b   1.000
_cell.length_c   1.000
_cell.angle_alpha   90.00
_cell.angle_beta   90.00
_cell.angle_gamma   90.00
#
_symmetry.space_group_name_H-M   'P 1'
#
loop_
_entity.id
_entity.type
_entity.pdbx_description
1 polymer ?
#
loop_
_entity_poly.entity_id
_entity_poly.type
_entity_poly.pdbx_seq_one_letter_code
_entity_poly.pdbx_strand_id
1 'polypeptide(L)' 'MGTVTLQSGETITYDYDGAGRVQSEVTRAADGTVTGTLRSLKVIICVTPLFKQARND' A
#
# COMPACT_ATOMS: atom_id res chain seq x y z
N MET A 1 1.73 5.93 11.72
CA MET A 1 2.26 4.55 11.74
C MET A 1 1.36 3.72 12.65
N GLY A 2 0.85 2.59 12.16
CA GLY A 2 0.00 1.67 12.92
C GLY A 2 0.63 0.28 13.00
N THR A 3 0.38 -0.45 14.09
CA THR A 3 0.93 -1.80 14.31
C THR A 3 -0.16 -2.74 14.78
N VAL A 4 -0.23 -3.92 14.18
CA VAL A 4 -1.15 -5.00 14.57
C VAL A 4 -0.33 -6.22 14.92
N THR A 5 -0.57 -6.79 16.10
CA THR A 5 0.01 -8.07 16.50
C THR A 5 -1.07 -9.14 16.40
N LEU A 6 -0.80 -10.17 15.60
CA LEU A 6 -1.67 -11.31 15.42
C LEU A 6 -1.51 -12.31 16.56
N GLN A 7 -2.50 -13.17 16.76
CA GLN A 7 -2.44 -14.24 17.77
C GLN A 7 -1.30 -15.25 17.48
N SER A 8 -0.83 -15.34 16.24
CA SER A 8 0.35 -16.12 15.84
C SER A 8 1.68 -15.52 16.34
N GLY A 9 1.67 -14.31 16.92
CA GLY A 9 2.86 -13.55 17.30
C GLY A 9 3.49 -12.75 16.14
N GLU A 10 2.93 -12.87 14.94
CA GLU A 10 3.32 -12.05 13.80
C GLU A 10 2.89 -10.59 14.02
N THR A 11 3.74 -9.65 13.63
CA THR A 11 3.51 -8.22 13.72
C THR A 11 3.47 -7.61 12.34
N ILE A 12 2.38 -6.91 12.03
CA ILE A 12 2.19 -6.16 10.80
C ILE A 12 2.31 -4.68 11.12
N THR A 13 3.19 -3.98 10.40
CA THR A 13 3.41 -2.53 10.53
C THR A 13 2.90 -1.83 9.29
N TYR A 14 2.02 -0.85 9.48
CA TYR A 14 1.43 -0.01 8.46
C TYR A 14 1.99 1.40 8.51
N ASP A 15 2.46 1.87 7.37
CA ASP A 15 2.76 3.28 7.14
C ASP A 15 1.71 3.90 6.24
N TYR A 16 1.30 5.13 6.57
CA TYR A 16 0.20 5.82 5.90
C TYR A 16 0.70 7.13 5.29
N ASP A 17 0.18 7.48 4.11
CA ASP A 17 0.43 8.78 3.50
C ASP A 17 -0.34 9.91 4.22
N GLY A 18 -0.06 11.16 3.82
CA GLY A 18 -0.75 12.34 4.38
C GLY A 18 -2.26 12.39 4.11
N ALA A 19 -2.80 11.49 3.30
CA ALA A 19 -4.24 11.33 3.03
C ALA A 19 -4.85 10.13 3.77
N GLY A 20 -4.09 9.43 4.61
CA GLY A 20 -4.56 8.28 5.41
C GLY A 20 -4.61 6.95 4.66
N ARG A 21 -3.98 6.83 3.50
CA ARG A 21 -3.91 5.57 2.72
C ARG A 21 -2.64 4.81 3.07
N VAL A 22 -2.68 3.48 3.02
CA VAL A 22 -1.49 2.64 3.29
C VAL A 22 -0.45 2.87 2.19
N GLN A 23 0.70 3.40 2.57
CA GLN A 23 1.87 3.59 1.71
C GLN A 23 2.78 2.36 1.73
N SER A 24 2.94 1.73 2.89
CA SER A 24 3.67 0.47 3.01
C SER A 24 3.14 -0.41 4.14
N GLU A 25 3.33 -1.71 3.99
CA GLU A 25 3.08 -2.74 4.98
C GLU A 25 4.35 -3.60 5.11
N VAL A 26 4.77 -3.84 6.35
CA VAL A 26 5.87 -4.76 6.67
C VAL A 26 5.36 -5.79 7.66
N THR A 27 5.52 -7.04 7.31
CA THR A 27 5.11 -8.18 8.14
C THR A 27 6.34 -8.86 8.70
N ARG A 28 6.31 -9.11 10.02
CA ARG A 28 7.39 -9.74 10.76
C ARG A 28 6.87 -10.92 11.55
N ALA A 29 7.47 -12.08 11.39
CA ALA A 29 7.22 -13.23 12.24
C ALA A 29 7.63 -12.94 13.69
N ALA A 30 7.17 -13.81 14.61
CA ALA A 30 7.42 -13.67 16.04
C ALA A 30 8.92 -13.70 16.41
N ASP A 31 9.76 -14.32 15.57
CA ASP A 31 11.22 -14.36 15.70
C ASP A 31 11.91 -13.07 15.18
N GLY A 32 11.13 -12.11 14.69
CA GLY A 32 11.62 -10.85 14.12
C GLY A 32 11.94 -10.92 12.62
N THR A 33 11.82 -12.10 11.98
CA THR A 33 12.09 -12.28 10.56
C THR A 33 11.05 -11.53 9.72
N VAL A 34 11.49 -10.73 8.74
CA VAL A 34 10.56 -10.08 7.80
C VAL A 34 10.05 -11.13 6.82
N THR A 35 8.76 -11.44 6.88
CA THR A 35 8.08 -12.43 6.04
C THR A 35 7.41 -11.82 4.82
N GLY A 36 7.07 -10.52 4.89
CA GLY A 36 6.38 -9.82 3.82
C GLY A 36 6.70 -8.33 3.81
N THR A 37 6.76 -7.75 2.61
CA THR A 37 6.81 -6.31 2.44
C THR A 37 5.94 -5.94 1.24
N LEU A 38 4.84 -5.26 1.51
CA LEU A 38 4.03 -4.64 0.47
C LEU A 38 4.38 -3.16 0.47
N ARG A 39 4.93 -2.67 -0.63
CA ARG A 39 4.96 -1.24 -0.89
C ARG A 39 3.84 -0.97 -1.85
N SER A 40 2.96 -0.04 -1.51
CA SER A 40 2.03 0.49 -2.49
C SER A 40 2.90 1.20 -3.52
N LEU A 41 3.31 0.49 -4.58
CA LEU A 41 3.76 1.16 -5.79
C LEU A 41 2.60 2.10 -6.09
N LYS A 42 2.88 3.40 -6.10
CA LYS A 42 2.03 4.35 -6.77
C LYS A 42 2.05 3.92 -8.23
N VAL A 43 1.27 2.91 -8.57
CA VAL A 43 1.02 2.54 -9.96
C VAL A 43 0.24 3.73 -10.45
N ILE A 44 0.96 4.69 -11.03
CA ILE A 44 0.40 5.61 -12.00
C ILE A 44 0.04 4.68 -13.14
N ILE A 45 -1.07 3.94 -12.99
CA ILE A 45 -1.80 3.46 -14.14
C ILE A 45 -2.22 4.78 -14.77
N CYS A 46 -1.48 5.23 -15.77
CA CYS A 46 -2.03 6.09 -16.79
C CYS A 46 -3.18 5.29 -17.40
N VAL A 47 -4.33 5.25 -16.71
CA VAL A 47 -5.61 5.19 -17.37
C VAL A 47 -5.64 6.52 -18.09
N THR A 48 -5.04 6.56 -19.28
CA THR A 48 -5.44 7.53 -20.29
C THR A 48 -6.96 7.39 -20.32
N PRO A 49 -7.74 8.41 -19.92
CA PRO A 49 -9.16 8.37 -20.20
C PRO A 49 -9.29 8.50 -21.72
N LEU A 50 -9.16 7.39 -22.45
CA LEU A 50 -9.85 7.26 -23.73
C LEU A 50 -11.32 7.50 -23.38
N PHE A 51 -11.94 8.49 -24.02
CA PHE A 51 -13.26 9.10 -23.74
C PHE A 51 -13.24 10.37 -22.88
N LYS A 52 -12.74 11.48 -23.45
CA LYS A 52 -13.58 12.45 -24.20
C LYS A 52 -12.77 13.70 -24.52
N GLN A 53 -12.36 13.84 -25.77
CA GLN A 53 -12.37 15.15 -26.42
C GLN A 53 -13.14 14.98 -27.72
N ALA A 54 -14.46 15.09 -27.60
CA ALA A 54 -15.33 15.22 -28.76
C ALA A 54 -15.10 16.62 -29.38
N ARG A 55 -14.78 16.63 -30.68
CA ARG A 55 -14.92 17.67 -31.72
C ARG A 55 -14.79 19.17 -31.36
N ASN A 56 -13.84 19.83 -32.05
CA ASN A 56 -13.85 21.18 -32.63
C ASN A 56 -12.42 21.37 -33.22
N ASP A 57 -12.15 21.69 -34.48
CA ASP A 57 -12.88 22.23 -35.63
C ASP A 57 -12.30 21.56 -36.89
#